data_AF-A0A8T0CR43-F1
#
_entry.id   AF-A0A8T0CR43-F1
#
_cell.length_a   1.000
_cell.length_b   1.000
_cell.length_c   1.000
_cell.angle_alpha   90.00
_cell.angle_beta   90.00
_cell.angle_gamma   90.00
#
_symmetry.space_group_name_H-M   'P 1'
#
loop_
_entity.id
_entity.type
_entity.pdbx_description
1 polymer ?
#
loop_
_entity_poly.entity_id
_entity_poly.type
_entity_poly.pdbx_seq_one_letter_code
_entity_poly.pdbx_strand_id
1 'polypeptide(L)'
;MQPVDGSKEHNCIPDEHYVQTLLAQEGLEEEITRRSLTHSSWDLSSSKDRERRGWHPVTYKFSDATPKLIQSIKDIDNIHYETENRREWCSSKGKPSRCFLFARKFTRPAALRLLNNSVLGASKYSL
;
A
#
# COMPACT_ATOMS: atom_id res chain seq x y z
N MET A 1 28.49 -15.26 25.90
CA MET A 1 27.20 -15.15 25.19
C MET A 1 26.09 -15.37 26.22
N GLN A 2 25.32 -14.34 26.56
CA GLN A 2 24.05 -14.57 27.26
C GLN A 2 23.05 -15.16 26.26
N PRO A 3 22.11 -16.03 26.68
CA PRO A 3 21.06 -16.51 25.80
C PRO A 3 20.24 -15.31 25.33
N VAL A 4 20.05 -15.18 24.02
CA VAL A 4 19.06 -14.25 23.49
C VAL A 4 17.70 -14.75 23.95
N ASP A 5 17.02 -13.93 24.74
CA ASP A 5 15.65 -14.16 25.19
C ASP A 5 14.72 -14.20 23.96
N GLY A 6 14.38 -15.42 23.52
CA GLY A 6 13.56 -15.67 22.33
C GLY A 6 12.12 -15.14 22.42
N SER A 7 11.69 -14.63 23.58
CA SER A 7 10.38 -13.99 23.74
C SER A 7 10.27 -12.63 23.02
N LYS A 8 11.40 -12.01 22.65
CA LYS A 8 11.45 -10.81 21.79
C LYS A 8 11.49 -11.12 20.29
N GLU A 9 11.54 -12.40 19.93
CA GLU A 9 11.72 -12.89 18.55
C GLU A 9 10.38 -13.24 17.89
N HIS A 10 9.34 -12.44 18.17
CA HIS A 10 7.98 -12.69 17.71
C HIS A 10 7.38 -11.44 17.06
N ASN A 11 7.98 -10.99 15.96
CA ASN A 11 7.32 -10.09 15.01
C ASN A 11 7.78 -10.34 13.56
N CYS A 12 8.08 -11.60 13.23
CA CYS A 12 8.38 -12.01 11.86
C CYS A 12 7.08 -12.56 11.25
N ILE A 13 6.38 -11.71 10.51
CA ILE A 13 5.14 -12.09 9.82
C ILE A 13 5.55 -12.81 8.53
N PRO A 14 5.32 -14.13 8.39
CA PRO A 14 5.94 -14.90 7.30
C PRO A 14 5.57 -14.38 5.92
N ASP A 15 4.32 -13.97 5.69
CA ASP A 15 3.85 -13.43 4.42
C ASP A 15 4.40 -12.05 4.08
N GLU A 16 4.97 -11.32 5.05
CA GLU A 16 5.61 -10.02 4.80
C GLU A 16 7.07 -10.14 4.35
N HIS A 17 7.70 -11.30 4.54
CA HIS A 17 9.13 -11.49 4.26
C HIS A 17 9.45 -12.69 3.36
N TYR A 18 8.71 -13.80 3.46
CA TYR A 18 9.10 -15.09 2.88
C TYR A 18 9.32 -15.02 1.37
N VAL A 19 8.40 -14.40 0.63
CA VAL A 19 8.48 -14.32 -0.83
C VAL A 19 9.68 -13.48 -1.28
N GLN A 20 9.91 -12.34 -0.64
CA GLN A 20 11.03 -11.47 -0.97
C GLN A 20 12.36 -12.14 -0.63
N THR A 21 12.46 -12.81 0.53
CA THR A 21 13.64 -13.57 0.93
C THR A 21 13.94 -14.72 -0.05
N LEU A 22 12.91 -15.48 -0.44
CA LEU A 22 13.09 -16.56 -1.41
C LEU A 22 13.61 -16.04 -2.75
N LEU A 23 13.01 -14.98 -3.29
CA LEU A 23 13.46 -14.38 -4.55
C LEU A 23 14.89 -13.84 -4.45
N ALA A 24 15.29 -13.31 -3.29
CA ALA A 24 16.65 -12.88 -3.01
C ALA A 24 17.64 -14.04 -3.02
N GLN A 25 17.31 -15.14 -2.35
CA GLN A 25 18.16 -16.34 -2.29
C GLN A 25 18.34 -16.99 -3.67
N GLU A 26 17.32 -16.94 -4.52
CA GLU A 26 17.35 -17.45 -5.89
C GLU A 26 18.00 -16.47 -6.90
N GLY A 27 18.40 -15.27 -6.46
CA GLY A 27 18.99 -14.26 -7.34
C GLY A 27 18.01 -13.61 -8.33
N LEU A 28 16.71 -13.61 -8.01
CA LEU A 28 15.62 -13.14 -8.86
C LEU A 28 15.06 -11.77 -8.43
N GLU A 29 15.75 -11.02 -7.57
CA GLU A 29 15.26 -9.71 -7.08
C GLU A 29 15.06 -8.69 -8.21
N GLU A 30 15.89 -8.76 -9.25
CA GLU A 30 15.84 -7.83 -10.39
C GLU A 30 14.74 -8.20 -11.41
N GLU A 31 14.11 -9.37 -11.26
CA GLU A 31 12.96 -9.80 -12.07
C GLU A 31 11.63 -9.20 -11.57
N ILE A 32 11.64 -8.61 -10.37
CA ILE A 32 10.46 -7.98 -9.76
C ILE A 32 10.67 -6.48 -9.55
N THR A 33 9.59 -5.72 -9.60
CA THR A 33 9.64 -4.34 -9.10
C THR A 33 9.53 -4.37 -7.57
N ARG A 34 10.38 -3.61 -6.87
CA ARG A 34 10.43 -3.51 -5.40
C ARG A 34 9.25 -2.73 -4.79
N ARG A 35 8.02 -3.00 -5.25
CA ARG A 35 6.78 -2.36 -4.77
C ARG A 35 5.55 -3.23 -5.01
N SER A 36 4.54 -3.11 -4.15
CA SER A 36 3.22 -3.70 -4.40
C SER A 36 2.38 -2.81 -5.34
N LEU A 37 1.37 -3.40 -5.98
CA LEU A 37 0.36 -2.67 -6.76
C LEU A 37 -0.83 -2.20 -5.90
N THR A 38 -0.76 -2.35 -4.57
CA THR A 38 -1.84 -1.99 -3.65
C THR A 38 -1.46 -0.78 -2.80
N HIS A 39 -2.18 0.33 -2.98
CA HIS A 39 -2.04 1.49 -2.12
C HIS A 39 -2.52 1.16 -0.71
N SER A 40 -1.66 1.40 0.28
CA SER A 40 -1.98 1.30 1.71
C SER A 40 -1.50 2.57 2.41
N SER A 41 -2.38 3.25 3.12
CA SER A 41 -1.99 4.43 3.91
C SER A 41 -1.48 4.01 5.28
N TRP A 42 -0.28 4.48 5.64
CA TRP A 42 0.41 4.17 6.89
C TRP A 42 0.58 5.40 7.78
N ASP A 43 -0.41 6.29 7.81
CA ASP A 43 -0.38 7.45 8.71
C ASP A 43 -0.22 7.01 10.17
N LEU A 44 1.00 7.13 10.70
CA LEU A 44 1.38 6.71 12.04
C LEU A 44 0.65 7.50 13.14
N SER A 45 0.11 8.67 12.80
CA SER A 45 -0.69 9.48 13.71
C SER A 45 -2.13 8.97 13.88
N SER A 46 -2.59 8.08 12.98
CA SER A 46 -3.95 7.56 12.98
C SER A 46 -4.27 6.57 14.11
N SER A 47 -3.25 5.93 14.69
CA SER A 47 -3.43 5.06 15.86
C SER A 47 -3.30 5.84 17.17
N LYS A 48 -4.37 5.81 17.96
CA LYS A 48 -4.40 6.36 19.34
C LYS A 48 -3.57 5.52 20.32
N ASP A 49 -3.45 4.23 20.03
CA ASP A 49 -2.64 3.29 20.80
C ASP A 49 -1.20 3.34 20.28
N ARG A 50 -0.26 3.75 21.16
CA ARG A 50 1.16 3.89 20.82
C ARG A 50 1.79 2.54 20.47
N GLU A 51 1.33 1.45 21.09
CA GLU A 51 1.88 0.11 20.85
C GLU A 51 1.44 -0.45 19.50
N ARG A 52 0.28 0.00 18.98
CA ARG A 52 -0.27 -0.44 17.68
C ARG A 52 0.07 0.48 16.51
N ARG A 53 0.87 1.52 16.72
CA ARG A 53 1.35 2.38 15.63
C ARG A 53 2.22 1.55 14.69
N GLY A 54 1.97 1.66 13.38
CA GLY A 54 2.70 0.91 12.38
C GLY A 54 2.32 -0.56 12.25
N TRP A 55 1.38 -1.08 13.06
CA TRP A 55 0.91 -2.47 12.94
C TRP A 55 -0.14 -2.67 11.84
N HIS A 56 -0.95 -1.64 11.59
CA HIS A 56 -2.02 -1.72 10.60
C HIS A 56 -2.12 -0.42 9.80
N PRO A 57 -2.43 -0.51 8.49
CA PRO A 57 -2.72 0.68 7.70
C PRO A 57 -4.04 1.32 8.13
N VAL A 58 -4.17 2.61 7.81
CA VAL A 58 -5.38 3.40 8.03
C VAL A 58 -6.58 2.71 7.38
N THR A 59 -7.71 2.70 8.11
CA THR A 59 -8.99 2.24 7.57
C THR A 59 -9.85 3.42 7.15
N TYR A 60 -10.04 3.61 5.85
CA TYR A 60 -10.92 4.61 5.27
C TYR A 60 -12.39 4.34 5.62
N LYS A 61 -13.01 5.33 6.25
CA LYS A 61 -14.42 5.34 6.63
C LYS A 61 -15.28 5.88 5.49
N PHE A 62 -16.59 5.82 5.68
CA PHE A 62 -17.56 6.32 4.71
C PHE A 62 -17.25 7.76 4.28
N SER A 63 -16.93 8.65 5.22
CA SER A 63 -16.59 10.06 4.97
C SER A 63 -15.38 10.23 4.06
N ASP A 64 -14.38 9.37 4.21
CA ASP A 64 -13.07 9.49 3.57
C ASP A 64 -13.11 9.05 2.10
N ALA A 65 -14.00 8.10 1.78
CA ALA A 65 -14.22 7.53 0.45
C ALA A 65 -14.85 8.53 -0.54
N THR A 66 -14.12 9.60 -0.83
CA THR A 66 -14.50 10.68 -1.73
C THR A 66 -13.87 10.49 -3.10
N PRO A 67 -14.45 11.06 -4.17
CA PRO A 67 -13.80 11.10 -5.49
C PRO A 67 -12.41 11.76 -5.42
N LYS A 68 -12.23 12.79 -4.58
CA LYS A 68 -10.94 13.46 -4.37
C LYS A 68 -9.88 12.51 -3.81
N LEU A 69 -10.23 11.67 -2.81
CA LEU A 69 -9.31 10.65 -2.29
C LEU A 69 -8.92 9.64 -3.37
N ILE A 70 -9.88 9.15 -4.16
CA ILE A 70 -9.59 8.19 -5.23
C ILE A 70 -8.72 8.83 -6.30
N GLN A 71 -8.97 10.08 -6.66
CA GLN A 71 -8.16 10.81 -7.61
C GLN A 71 -6.73 11.01 -7.06
N SER A 72 -6.59 11.41 -5.80
CA SER A 72 -5.25 11.58 -5.20
C SER A 72 -4.45 10.28 -5.15
N ILE A 73 -5.10 9.11 -4.99
CA ILE A 73 -4.42 7.80 -5.08
C ILE A 73 -4.01 7.50 -6.51
N LYS A 74 -4.86 7.82 -7.50
CA LYS A 74 -4.59 7.60 -8.93
C LYS A 74 -3.49 8.51 -9.47
N ASP A 75 -3.37 9.72 -8.92
CA ASP A 75 -2.39 10.72 -9.34
C ASP A 75 -0.98 10.42 -8.82
N ILE A 76 -0.80 9.40 -7.97
CA ILE A 76 0.53 8.96 -7.53
C ILE A 76 1.25 8.32 -8.72
N ASP A 77 2.33 8.98 -9.15
CA ASP A 77 3.18 8.59 -10.27
C ASP A 77 4.61 8.22 -9.87
N ASN A 78 4.95 8.38 -8.58
CA ASN A 78 6.25 8.03 -8.03
C ASN A 78 6.15 7.52 -6.59
N ILE A 79 7.15 6.73 -6.18
CA ILE A 79 7.32 6.23 -4.82
C ILE A 79 8.57 6.84 -4.21
N HIS A 80 8.46 7.28 -2.95
CA HIS A 80 9.59 7.72 -2.15
C HIS A 80 9.98 6.63 -1.15
N TYR A 81 11.19 6.10 -1.28
CA TYR A 81 11.78 5.13 -0.37
C TYR A 81 12.56 5.91 0.69
N GLU A 82 11.90 6.18 1.82
CA GLU A 82 12.44 7.04 2.89
C GLU A 82 13.79 6.53 3.44
N THR A 83 13.93 5.21 3.61
CA THR A 83 15.16 4.57 4.12
C THR A 83 16.36 4.77 3.20
N GLU A 84 16.12 4.94 1.90
CA GLU A 84 17.15 5.14 0.87
C GLU A 84 17.25 6.61 0.43
N ASN A 85 16.38 7.48 0.96
CA ASN A 85 16.15 8.84 0.46
C ASN A 85 16.03 8.91 -1.07
N ARG A 86 15.39 7.89 -1.68
CA ARG A 86 15.31 7.71 -3.13
C ARG A 86 13.90 7.94 -3.61
N ARG A 87 13.74 8.50 -4.81
CA ARG A 87 12.44 8.62 -5.49
C ARG A 87 12.49 7.87 -6.82
N GLU A 88 11.44 7.12 -7.10
CA GLU A 88 11.34 6.31 -8.31
C GLU A 88 10.00 6.54 -8.99
N TRP A 89 10.02 6.87 -10.28
CA TRP A 89 8.81 7.02 -11.08
C TRP A 89 8.27 5.65 -11.49
N CYS A 90 6.96 5.47 -11.32
CA CYS A 90 6.30 4.21 -11.61
C CYS A 90 6.29 3.96 -13.12
N SER A 91 7.03 2.93 -13.52
CA SER A 91 7.11 2.50 -14.91
C SER A 91 6.86 1.00 -15.03
N SER A 92 6.54 0.57 -16.25
CA SER A 92 6.48 -0.84 -16.64
C SER A 92 7.12 -0.97 -18.01
N LYS A 93 8.13 -1.84 -18.13
CA LYS A 93 8.91 -2.03 -19.38
C LYS A 93 9.44 -0.70 -19.95
N GLY A 94 9.93 0.18 -19.07
CA GLY A 94 10.48 1.48 -19.44
C GLY A 94 9.46 2.57 -19.82
N LYS A 95 8.15 2.30 -19.72
CA LYS A 95 7.09 3.29 -20.01
C LYS A 95 6.39 3.75 -18.73
N PRO A 96 5.99 5.02 -18.61
CA PRO A 96 5.19 5.49 -17.49
C PRO A 96 3.95 4.62 -17.27
N SER A 97 3.64 4.31 -16.00
CA SER A 97 2.52 3.44 -15.63
C SER A 97 1.93 3.85 -14.28
N ARG A 98 0.74 3.36 -13.95
CA ARG A 98 0.14 3.62 -12.64
C ARG A 98 0.95 2.97 -11.53
N CYS A 99 1.16 3.69 -10.43
CA CYS A 99 1.77 3.10 -9.24
C CYS A 99 0.87 2.01 -8.64
N PHE A 100 -0.44 2.26 -8.54
CA PHE A 100 -1.36 1.38 -7.85
C PHE A 100 -2.53 0.95 -8.75
N LEU A 101 -2.87 -0.34 -8.68
CA LEU A 101 -4.07 -0.91 -9.29
C LEU A 101 -5.17 -1.15 -8.25
N PHE A 102 -4.78 -1.38 -7.01
CA PHE A 102 -5.67 -1.66 -5.88
C PHE A 102 -5.43 -0.66 -4.74
N ALA A 103 -6.38 -0.56 -3.82
CA ALA A 103 -6.22 0.22 -2.60
C ALA A 103 -6.90 -0.46 -1.41
N ARG A 104 -6.30 -0.33 -0.23
CA ARG A 104 -6.82 -0.78 1.07
C ARG A 104 -6.57 0.31 2.13
N LYS A 105 -7.23 0.30 3.29
CA LYS A 105 -8.27 -0.60 3.80
C LYS A 105 -9.57 0.19 3.89
N PHE A 106 -10.64 -0.27 3.24
CA PHE A 106 -11.93 0.41 3.25
C PHE A 106 -12.90 -0.31 4.20
N THR A 107 -13.63 0.44 5.01
CA THR A 107 -14.81 -0.12 5.69
C THR A 107 -15.87 -0.55 4.66
N ARG A 108 -16.78 -1.46 5.03
CA ARG A 108 -17.90 -1.85 4.15
C ARG A 108 -18.71 -0.63 3.65
N PRO A 109 -19.12 0.35 4.50
CA PRO A 109 -19.79 1.55 4.02
C PRO A 109 -18.94 2.38 3.04
N ALA A 110 -17.63 2.50 3.28
CA ALA A 110 -16.72 3.19 2.38
C ALA A 110 -16.67 2.50 1.00
N ALA A 111 -16.53 1.18 0.98
CA ALA A 111 -16.52 0.41 -0.27
C ALA A 111 -17.84 0.57 -1.04
N LEU A 112 -18.99 0.49 -0.37
CA LEU A 112 -20.30 0.72 -1.00
C LEU A 112 -20.45 2.13 -1.58
N ARG A 113 -19.94 3.16 -0.88
CA ARG A 113 -19.93 4.54 -1.39
C ARG A 113 -19.14 4.64 -2.71
N LEU A 114 -17.97 4.00 -2.77
CA LEU A 114 -17.14 3.99 -3.97
C LEU A 114 -17.83 3.25 -5.13
N LEU A 115 -18.44 2.10 -4.85
CA LEU A 115 -19.18 1.33 -5.85
C LEU A 115 -20.34 2.15 -6.43
N ASN A 116 -21.16 2.76 -5.58
CA ASN A 116 -22.28 3.62 -6.02
C ASN A 116 -21.79 4.80 -6.88
N ASN A 117 -20.71 5.47 -6.47
CA ASN A 117 -20.14 6.57 -7.25
C ASN A 117 -19.56 6.10 -8.58
N SER A 118 -18.98 4.89 -8.65
CA SER A 118 -18.43 4.33 -9.88
C SER A 118 -19.52 3.91 -10.88
N VAL A 119 -20.61 3.31 -10.40
CA VAL A 119 -21.78 2.92 -11.20
C VAL A 119 -22.49 4.15 -11.76
N LEU A 120 -22.53 5.26 -11.00
CA LEU A 120 -23.10 6.53 -11.46
C LEU A 120 -22.12 7.36 -12.32
N GLY A 121 -20.82 7.06 -12.28
CA GLY A 121 -19.76 7.79 -13.00
C GLY A 121 -19.46 7.27 -14.41
N ALA A 122 -19.84 6.02 -14.72
CA ALA A 122 -19.65 5.46 -16.06
C ALA A 122 -20.51 6.14 -17.15
N SER A 123 -21.54 6.89 -16.76
CA SER A 123 -22.45 7.58 -17.68
C SER A 123 -22.04 9.00 -18.07
N LYS A 124 -20.95 9.58 -17.52
CA LYS A 124 -20.64 11.01 -17.68
C LYS A 124 -19.33 11.37 -18.38
N TYR A 125 -18.58 10.40 -18.89
CA TYR A 125 -17.40 10.66 -19.70
C TYR A 125 -17.48 9.90 -21.03
N SER A 126 -18.39 10.35 -21.88
CA SER A 126 -18.40 10.07 -23.32
C SER A 126 -18.93 11.32 -24.02
N LEU A 127 -18.00 12.23 -24.28
CA LEU A 127 -18.08 13.29 -25.31
C LEU A 127 -16.68 13.43 -25.89
#